data_AF-G7E6F2-F1
#
_entry.id   AF-G7E6F2-F1
#
_cell.length_a   1.000
_cell.length_b   1.000
_cell.length_c   1.000
_cell.angle_alpha   90.00
_cell.angle_beta   90.00
_cell.angle_gamma   90.00
#
_symmetry.space_group_name_H-M   'P 1'
#
loop_
_entity.id
_entity.type
_entity.pdbx_description
1 polymer ?
#
loop_
_entity_poly.entity_id
_entity_poly.type
_entity_poly.pdbx_seq_one_letter_code
_entity_poly.pdbx_strand_id
1 'polypeptide(L)'
;MVKASTLTPPTTTESTTSQQAVGQFVGHSAHTNLPLARQHAKHDDHFDPPHHENKANDSGVEILQDSAPGFFEGPEKLLELWFAPSEDELPPSTLSRRGNRRAQPGTPISRENALLGLRTVDRPSWERMLDEVHCKVLSVIEGEQVDAYMLSESSMFVWPHKIILKTCGTTTLLLGLNTLLRIAAEHCGLGKVWRCFYSRKTFMFPERQLGPHRDWNQEVRFLDGVFDNGSAYAVGRINGDHWVLYLTPAMDDALGLSPKQTAQLEANTVAKSSKLIRSPTPTLGQAHTTCSLGMPPDQTLEILMSELDPEASRAFFHPISEDPLHENDDGHAAGTRVSRQVGVQDLFPDAVLDAFLFEPCGYSANAVLDDRYATIHVTPEQDWSYASFECNLDISTPVSPRDAVGRPTDNLHSLVNKVLAIFKPARFSITLFVSRDDDLVPSDAPYKRRAPSQGLQSLFNLSLQDAYTRRDRIHHEFDDYDLGFATYEHPGRAKKIASDAWHGVGIRPGRPLGHQTAGTVR
;
A
#
# COMPACT_ATOMS: atom_id res chain seq x y z
N MET A 1 26.35 -58.22 -3.80
CA MET A 1 26.28 -58.27 -5.28
C MET A 1 25.77 -56.89 -5.73
N VAL A 2 26.53 -56.10 -6.50
CA VAL A 2 26.91 -56.29 -7.92
C VAL A 2 25.67 -56.12 -8.81
N LYS A 3 25.60 -55.15 -9.74
CA LYS A 3 26.67 -54.35 -10.40
C LYS A 3 26.20 -52.93 -10.74
N ALA A 4 27.15 -51.99 -10.85
CA ALA A 4 26.96 -50.68 -11.49
C ALA A 4 27.55 -50.68 -12.91
N SER A 5 27.16 -49.71 -13.73
CA SER A 5 27.84 -49.36 -14.99
C SER A 5 27.88 -47.83 -15.14
N THR A 6 29.07 -47.27 -15.07
CA THR A 6 29.40 -45.91 -15.51
C THR A 6 29.66 -45.88 -17.02
N LEU A 7 29.57 -44.70 -17.64
CA LEU A 7 30.36 -44.35 -18.82
C LEU A 7 30.49 -42.82 -18.93
N THR A 8 31.67 -42.36 -19.34
CA THR A 8 32.10 -40.94 -19.39
C THR A 8 32.47 -40.55 -20.85
N PRO A 9 32.66 -39.24 -21.16
CA PRO A 9 32.49 -38.71 -22.52
C PRO A 9 33.73 -38.81 -23.43
N PRO A 10 33.56 -38.57 -24.75
CA PRO A 10 34.66 -38.34 -25.69
C PRO A 10 35.21 -36.90 -25.62
N THR A 11 36.46 -36.73 -26.04
CA THR A 11 37.23 -35.47 -25.98
C THR A 11 37.36 -34.73 -27.32
N THR A 12 37.85 -33.49 -27.22
CA THR A 12 38.18 -32.50 -28.26
C THR A 12 39.15 -32.94 -29.37
N THR A 13 39.02 -32.33 -30.56
CA THR A 13 40.10 -32.13 -31.55
C THR A 13 39.97 -30.78 -32.28
N GLU A 14 41.09 -30.15 -32.64
CA GLU A 14 41.19 -28.90 -33.44
C GLU A 14 41.37 -29.22 -34.95
N SER A 15 41.47 -28.31 -35.95
CA SER A 15 41.61 -26.83 -36.09
C SER A 15 40.90 -26.42 -37.43
N THR A 16 41.10 -25.34 -38.22
CA THR A 16 42.11 -24.25 -38.40
C THR A 16 41.50 -23.03 -39.14
N THR A 17 41.76 -21.82 -38.62
CA THR A 17 42.45 -20.67 -39.30
C THR A 17 41.95 -20.05 -40.64
N SER A 18 41.34 -18.85 -40.55
CA SER A 18 41.57 -17.64 -41.39
C SER A 18 40.72 -16.46 -40.83
N GLN A 19 41.27 -15.28 -40.45
CA GLN A 19 41.66 -14.10 -41.27
C GLN A 19 40.52 -13.42 -42.06
N GLN A 20 40.36 -12.08 -42.11
CA GLN A 20 40.87 -10.94 -41.31
C GLN A 20 40.06 -9.65 -41.67
N ALA A 21 40.51 -8.46 -41.20
CA ALA A 21 39.91 -7.10 -41.31
C ALA A 21 38.79 -6.80 -40.29
N VAL A 22 38.90 -5.89 -39.30
CA VAL A 22 39.56 -4.56 -39.13
C VAL A 22 38.73 -3.39 -39.67
N GLY A 23 38.29 -2.53 -38.74
CA GLY A 23 37.64 -1.25 -39.00
C GLY A 23 37.62 -0.40 -37.72
N GLN A 24 38.73 0.30 -37.43
CA GLN A 24 38.80 1.24 -36.32
C GLN A 24 38.10 2.56 -36.66
N PHE A 25 37.47 3.20 -35.68
CA PHE A 25 37.39 4.65 -35.62
C PHE A 25 37.60 5.14 -34.18
N VAL A 26 38.28 6.27 -34.04
CA VAL A 26 38.69 6.85 -32.75
C VAL A 26 37.97 8.18 -32.55
N GLY A 27 37.32 8.37 -31.41
CA GLY A 27 36.80 9.65 -30.94
C GLY A 27 37.56 10.10 -29.69
N HIS A 28 38.09 11.32 -29.67
CA HIS A 28 38.83 11.88 -28.53
C HIS A 28 37.93 12.69 -27.60
N SER A 29 38.31 12.74 -26.32
CA SER A 29 37.79 13.70 -25.35
C SER A 29 38.31 15.12 -25.62
N ALA A 30 37.48 16.13 -25.32
CA ALA A 30 37.90 17.52 -25.22
C ALA A 30 37.02 18.29 -24.22
N HIS A 31 37.59 18.65 -23.06
CA HIS A 31 37.07 19.74 -22.24
C HIS A 31 37.54 21.09 -22.81
N THR A 32 36.65 22.08 -22.91
CA THR A 32 37.05 23.49 -23.08
C THR A 32 36.15 24.42 -22.26
N ASN A 33 36.66 24.91 -21.13
CA ASN A 33 36.22 26.16 -20.52
C ASN A 33 37.01 27.32 -21.15
N LEU A 34 36.40 28.52 -21.26
CA LEU A 34 37.02 29.85 -21.01
C LEU A 34 35.94 30.96 -21.17
N PRO A 35 36.06 32.14 -20.50
CA PRO A 35 34.98 33.12 -20.36
C PRO A 35 35.22 34.45 -21.11
N LEU A 36 34.21 35.35 -21.10
CA LEU A 36 34.23 36.84 -21.18
C LEU A 36 32.75 37.32 -21.32
N ALA A 37 32.28 38.50 -20.91
CA ALA A 37 32.84 39.62 -20.13
C ALA A 37 31.70 40.40 -19.40
N ARG A 38 32.03 41.27 -18.44
CA ARG A 38 31.11 42.29 -17.88
C ARG A 38 31.24 43.62 -18.64
N GLN A 39 30.14 44.34 -18.87
CA GLN A 39 30.13 45.80 -19.09
C GLN A 39 28.90 46.47 -18.45
N HIS A 40 29.02 47.77 -18.12
CA HIS A 40 28.00 48.61 -17.46
C HIS A 40 27.61 49.80 -18.33
N ALA A 41 26.30 50.04 -18.53
CA ALA A 41 25.65 51.34 -18.72
C ALA A 41 24.14 51.12 -18.47
N LYS A 42 23.46 51.74 -17.49
CA LYS A 42 23.13 53.16 -17.22
C LYS A 42 21.78 53.60 -17.82
N HIS A 43 21.02 54.31 -16.98
CA HIS A 43 19.68 54.89 -17.16
C HIS A 43 19.43 55.61 -18.49
N ASP A 44 18.16 55.67 -18.89
CA ASP A 44 17.39 56.92 -18.85
C ASP A 44 15.89 56.62 -18.57
N ASP A 45 15.16 57.59 -18.01
CA ASP A 45 13.81 57.40 -17.47
C ASP A 45 12.70 57.84 -18.45
N HIS A 46 11.59 57.08 -18.50
CA HIS A 46 10.26 57.64 -18.79
C HIS A 46 9.14 56.84 -18.10
N PHE A 47 8.03 57.53 -17.82
CA PHE A 47 6.96 57.08 -16.92
C PHE A 47 5.61 57.36 -17.55
N ASP A 48 4.72 56.35 -17.61
CA ASP A 48 3.28 56.53 -17.82
C ASP A 48 2.49 55.30 -17.29
N PRO A 49 1.17 55.41 -17.04
CA PRO A 49 0.42 54.60 -16.06
C PRO A 49 -0.10 53.23 -16.55
N PRO A 50 -0.60 52.36 -15.64
CA PRO A 50 -0.69 50.92 -15.89
C PRO A 50 -1.98 50.47 -16.59
N HIS A 51 -1.83 49.44 -17.44
CA HIS A 51 -2.92 48.56 -17.86
C HIS A 51 -2.75 47.17 -17.23
N HIS A 52 -3.82 46.65 -16.61
CA HIS A 52 -3.89 45.27 -16.15
C HIS A 52 -4.15 44.32 -17.32
N GLU A 53 -3.20 43.42 -17.61
CA GLU A 53 -3.50 42.16 -18.30
C GLU A 53 -2.77 41.00 -17.62
N ASN A 54 -3.50 39.91 -17.36
CA ASN A 54 -2.96 38.71 -16.73
C ASN A 54 -2.09 37.94 -17.73
N LYS A 55 -0.84 37.69 -17.37
CA LYS A 55 -0.04 36.61 -17.97
C LYS A 55 0.10 35.47 -16.97
N ALA A 56 -0.05 34.25 -17.45
CA ALA A 56 0.11 33.06 -16.63
C ALA A 56 1.58 32.95 -16.18
N ASN A 57 1.79 32.79 -14.87
CA ASN A 57 3.09 32.34 -14.38
C ASN A 57 3.19 30.84 -14.62
N ASP A 58 4.00 30.49 -15.62
CA ASP A 58 4.68 29.19 -15.68
C ASP A 58 5.63 29.09 -14.49
N SER A 59 5.12 28.58 -13.36
CA SER A 59 5.91 28.26 -12.18
C SER A 59 6.39 26.82 -12.30
N GLY A 60 7.51 26.63 -13.01
CA GLY A 60 8.18 25.34 -13.09
C GLY A 60 8.43 24.78 -11.69
N VAL A 61 7.97 23.56 -11.44
CA VAL A 61 8.14 22.88 -10.15
C VAL A 61 9.62 22.55 -9.97
N GLU A 62 10.29 23.24 -9.05
CA GLU A 62 11.64 22.86 -8.64
C GLU A 62 11.57 21.47 -8.01
N ILE A 63 12.21 20.49 -8.65
CA ILE A 63 12.37 19.15 -8.11
C ILE A 63 13.35 19.24 -6.95
N LEU A 64 12.82 19.50 -5.75
CA LEU A 64 13.54 19.32 -4.49
C LEU A 64 13.74 17.83 -4.27
N GLN A 65 14.78 17.31 -4.91
CA GLN A 65 15.32 15.98 -4.66
C GLN A 65 15.81 15.94 -3.21
N ASP A 66 15.03 15.33 -2.31
CA ASP A 66 15.24 15.39 -0.86
C ASP A 66 16.38 14.45 -0.39
N SER A 67 17.54 14.59 -1.02
CA SER A 67 18.80 13.89 -0.70
C SER A 67 19.53 14.53 0.49
N ALA A 68 18.82 15.28 1.33
CA ALA A 68 19.35 15.81 2.57
C ALA A 68 19.43 14.67 3.61
N PRO A 69 20.59 14.43 4.26
CA PRO A 69 20.70 13.35 5.23
C PRO A 69 19.92 13.67 6.52
N GLY A 70 18.67 13.23 6.63
CA GLY A 70 17.93 13.23 7.90
C GLY A 70 16.42 12.92 7.82
N PHE A 71 15.97 12.07 8.75
CA PHE A 71 14.57 11.83 9.15
C PHE A 71 13.62 11.46 7.99
N PHE A 72 13.63 10.18 7.63
CA PHE A 72 12.63 9.58 6.74
C PHE A 72 11.34 9.25 7.52
N GLU A 73 10.17 9.49 6.92
CA GLU A 73 8.88 9.12 7.50
C GLU A 73 8.51 7.69 7.13
N GLY A 74 8.76 6.75 8.03
CA GLY A 74 8.35 5.35 7.87
C GLY A 74 6.83 5.14 7.79
N PRO A 75 5.99 5.72 8.69
CA PRO A 75 4.54 5.51 8.69
C PRO A 75 3.85 5.89 7.37
N GLU A 76 3.28 4.89 6.72
CA GLU A 76 2.68 5.05 5.39
C GLU A 76 1.29 5.68 5.39
N LYS A 77 0.92 6.15 4.19
CA LYS A 77 -0.41 6.55 3.75
C LYS A 77 -0.95 5.40 2.90
N LEU A 78 -2.14 4.89 3.19
CA LEU A 78 -2.77 3.76 2.48
C LEU A 78 -4.11 4.20 1.89
N LEU A 79 -4.32 3.95 0.60
CA LEU A 79 -5.55 4.22 -0.14
C LEU A 79 -5.99 2.95 -0.86
N GLU A 80 -7.19 2.48 -0.57
CA GLU A 80 -7.83 1.35 -1.26
C GLU A 80 -9.15 1.80 -1.91
N LEU A 81 -9.24 1.64 -3.22
CA LEU A 81 -10.38 2.04 -4.04
C LEU A 81 -10.96 0.84 -4.78
N TRP A 82 -12.23 0.55 -4.50
CA TRP A 82 -13.02 -0.48 -5.16
C TRP A 82 -14.01 0.18 -6.12
N PHE A 83 -14.13 -0.35 -7.34
CA PHE A 83 -15.06 0.10 -8.38
C PHE A 83 -16.21 -0.90 -8.60
N ALA A 84 -16.06 -2.14 -8.11
CA ALA A 84 -17.11 -3.15 -7.92
C ALA A 84 -16.71 -4.07 -6.75
N PRO A 85 -17.66 -4.81 -6.11
CA PRO A 85 -17.35 -5.74 -5.01
C PRO A 85 -16.50 -6.95 -5.44
N SER A 86 -16.48 -7.27 -6.74
CA SER A 86 -15.67 -8.36 -7.30
C SER A 86 -15.38 -8.11 -8.78
N GLU A 87 -14.49 -8.93 -9.38
CA GLU A 87 -14.23 -8.90 -10.82
C GLU A 87 -15.47 -9.29 -11.65
N ASP A 88 -16.20 -10.33 -11.24
CA ASP A 88 -17.40 -10.84 -11.93
C ASP A 88 -18.56 -9.81 -11.97
N GLU A 89 -18.52 -8.79 -11.09
CA GLU A 89 -19.52 -7.71 -10.97
C GLU A 89 -19.13 -6.42 -11.70
N LEU A 90 -17.99 -6.40 -12.40
CA LEU A 90 -17.59 -5.26 -13.23
C LEU A 90 -18.67 -4.92 -14.29
N PRO A 91 -19.04 -3.63 -14.46
CA PRO A 91 -20.10 -3.25 -15.39
C PRO A 91 -19.78 -3.70 -16.83
N PRO A 92 -20.72 -4.31 -17.60
CA PRO A 92 -20.41 -4.86 -18.93
C PRO A 92 -19.87 -3.87 -19.99
N SER A 93 -19.98 -2.56 -19.74
CA SER A 93 -19.38 -1.49 -20.55
C SER A 93 -17.86 -1.34 -20.35
N THR A 94 -17.31 -1.87 -19.26
CA THR A 94 -15.88 -1.80 -18.90
C THR A 94 -15.04 -2.90 -19.57
N LEU A 95 -15.71 -3.86 -20.22
CA LEU A 95 -15.15 -5.04 -20.90
C LEU A 95 -14.43 -4.66 -22.22
N SER A 96 -13.35 -3.90 -22.12
CA SER A 96 -12.58 -3.42 -23.28
C SER A 96 -11.46 -4.37 -23.69
N ARG A 97 -11.35 -4.56 -25.00
CA ARG A 97 -10.53 -5.57 -25.67
C ARG A 97 -9.04 -5.22 -25.61
N ARG A 98 -8.24 -6.02 -24.88
CA ARG A 98 -6.78 -5.81 -24.69
C ARG A 98 -6.04 -5.52 -26.00
N GLY A 99 -5.51 -4.30 -26.12
CA GLY A 99 -4.50 -3.97 -27.13
C GLY A 99 -3.17 -4.66 -26.83
N ASN A 100 -2.38 -4.95 -27.87
CA ASN A 100 -0.96 -5.32 -27.77
C ASN A 100 -0.58 -6.61 -27.00
N ARG A 101 -1.48 -7.60 -26.88
CA ARG A 101 -1.06 -9.02 -26.97
C ARG A 101 -1.61 -9.62 -28.27
N ARG A 102 -0.87 -10.56 -28.89
CA ARG A 102 -1.16 -11.12 -30.24
C ARG A 102 -2.39 -12.04 -30.28
N ALA A 103 -3.58 -11.51 -30.02
CA ALA A 103 -4.82 -12.15 -30.45
C ALA A 103 -4.85 -12.19 -31.98
N GLN A 104 -4.96 -13.38 -32.59
CA GLN A 104 -5.11 -13.46 -34.05
C GLN A 104 -6.48 -12.90 -34.48
N PRO A 105 -6.58 -12.24 -35.64
CA PRO A 105 -7.87 -11.78 -36.16
C PRO A 105 -8.82 -12.96 -36.38
N GLY A 106 -9.83 -13.08 -35.50
CA GLY A 106 -10.86 -14.13 -35.58
C GLY A 106 -10.98 -15.03 -34.35
N THR A 107 -10.07 -14.97 -33.37
CA THR A 107 -10.24 -15.74 -32.12
C THR A 107 -11.49 -15.26 -31.35
N PRO A 108 -12.40 -16.15 -30.92
CA PRO A 108 -13.51 -15.78 -30.06
C PRO A 108 -13.01 -15.22 -28.71
N ILE A 109 -13.70 -14.21 -28.18
CA ILE A 109 -13.43 -13.69 -26.83
C ILE A 109 -14.11 -14.63 -25.82
N SER A 110 -13.34 -15.41 -25.06
CA SER A 110 -13.85 -16.06 -23.86
C SER A 110 -14.05 -15.02 -22.75
N ARG A 111 -14.94 -15.29 -21.77
CA ARG A 111 -15.16 -14.35 -20.65
C ARG A 111 -13.88 -14.05 -19.87
N GLU A 112 -12.99 -15.04 -19.74
CA GLU A 112 -11.68 -14.91 -19.07
C GLU A 112 -10.78 -13.84 -19.71
N ASN A 113 -11.00 -13.50 -20.99
CA ASN A 113 -10.24 -12.47 -21.72
C ASN A 113 -10.91 -11.09 -21.72
N ALA A 114 -12.04 -10.91 -21.02
CA ALA A 114 -12.86 -9.70 -21.07
C ALA A 114 -12.80 -8.83 -19.80
N LEU A 115 -12.51 -9.41 -18.64
CA LEU A 115 -12.68 -8.79 -17.32
C LEU A 115 -11.42 -8.09 -16.78
N LEU A 116 -10.52 -7.61 -17.64
CA LEU A 116 -9.22 -7.06 -17.20
C LEU A 116 -9.31 -5.72 -16.44
N GLY A 117 -10.41 -4.96 -16.55
CA GLY A 117 -10.67 -3.74 -15.77
C GLY A 117 -9.49 -2.76 -15.71
N LEU A 118 -9.10 -2.32 -14.50
CA LEU A 118 -7.95 -1.43 -14.28
C LEU A 118 -6.61 -1.98 -14.80
N ARG A 119 -6.47 -3.30 -14.95
CA ARG A 119 -5.27 -3.96 -15.53
C ARG A 119 -5.21 -3.85 -17.07
N THR A 120 -6.16 -3.14 -17.69
CA THR A 120 -6.05 -2.68 -19.08
C THR A 120 -5.27 -1.37 -19.23
N VAL A 121 -5.07 -0.62 -18.14
CA VAL A 121 -4.31 0.65 -18.14
C VAL A 121 -2.84 0.36 -18.47
N ASP A 122 -2.26 1.20 -19.33
CA ASP A 122 -0.86 1.09 -19.70
C ASP A 122 0.06 1.66 -18.61
N ARG A 123 1.20 0.99 -18.37
CA ARG A 123 2.20 1.40 -17.36
C ARG A 123 2.58 2.91 -17.43
N PRO A 124 2.78 3.55 -18.61
CA PRO A 124 3.02 4.99 -18.70
C PRO A 124 1.89 5.90 -18.19
N SER A 125 0.67 5.40 -18.04
CA SER A 125 -0.43 6.14 -17.40
C SER A 125 -0.36 6.06 -15.87
N TRP A 126 0.01 4.91 -15.31
CA TRP A 126 0.31 4.80 -13.89
C TRP A 126 1.57 5.57 -13.50
N GLU A 127 2.64 5.50 -14.29
CA GLU A 127 3.88 6.27 -14.04
C GLU A 127 3.63 7.78 -14.02
N ARG A 128 2.77 8.31 -14.91
CA ARG A 128 2.37 9.74 -14.86
C ARG A 128 1.59 10.12 -13.60
N MET A 129 0.76 9.22 -13.07
CA MET A 129 0.04 9.44 -11.80
C MET A 129 0.98 9.39 -10.59
N LEU A 130 1.92 8.45 -10.59
CA LEU A 130 2.92 8.28 -9.54
C LEU A 130 3.91 9.46 -9.50
N ASP A 131 4.27 10.01 -10.67
CA ASP A 131 5.07 11.23 -10.81
C ASP A 131 4.42 12.46 -10.13
N GLU A 132 3.08 12.59 -10.17
CA GLU A 132 2.33 13.66 -9.49
C GLU A 132 2.43 13.58 -7.94
N VAL A 133 2.80 12.42 -7.39
CA VAL A 133 3.01 12.16 -5.95
C VAL A 133 4.46 11.80 -5.59
N HIS A 134 5.39 12.10 -6.49
CA HIS A 134 6.84 11.87 -6.37
C HIS A 134 7.29 10.40 -6.20
N CYS A 135 6.47 9.44 -6.65
CA CYS A 135 6.78 8.02 -6.64
C CYS A 135 7.26 7.54 -8.03
N LYS A 136 8.18 6.56 -8.07
CA LYS A 136 8.64 5.93 -9.33
C LYS A 136 8.45 4.41 -9.28
N VAL A 137 8.08 3.80 -10.39
CA VAL A 137 7.99 2.33 -10.52
C VAL A 137 9.39 1.74 -10.74
N LEU A 138 9.85 0.92 -9.79
CA LEU A 138 11.10 0.18 -9.91
C LEU A 138 10.88 -1.08 -10.78
N SER A 139 9.90 -1.90 -10.40
CA SER A 139 9.58 -3.19 -11.01
C SER A 139 8.07 -3.50 -10.92
N VAL A 140 7.64 -4.55 -11.62
CA VAL A 140 6.25 -5.01 -11.61
C VAL A 140 6.20 -6.54 -11.67
N ILE A 141 5.45 -7.17 -10.76
CA ILE A 141 4.98 -8.55 -10.90
C ILE A 141 3.66 -8.50 -11.69
N GLU A 142 3.64 -9.03 -12.92
CA GLU A 142 2.37 -9.34 -13.60
C GLU A 142 1.83 -10.68 -13.07
N GLY A 143 0.89 -10.63 -12.12
CA GLY A 143 0.25 -11.84 -11.56
C GLY A 143 -0.94 -12.34 -12.41
N GLU A 144 -1.61 -13.40 -11.97
CA GLU A 144 -2.79 -13.90 -12.68
C GLU A 144 -4.00 -12.99 -12.47
N GLN A 145 -4.32 -12.59 -11.23
CA GLN A 145 -5.46 -11.73 -10.91
C GLN A 145 -5.05 -10.30 -10.47
N VAL A 146 -3.88 -10.13 -9.83
CA VAL A 146 -3.35 -8.82 -9.40
C VAL A 146 -1.98 -8.53 -10.03
N ASP A 147 -1.75 -7.27 -10.42
CA ASP A 147 -0.41 -6.76 -10.76
C ASP A 147 0.17 -5.98 -9.57
N ALA A 148 1.39 -6.29 -9.14
CA ALA A 148 2.06 -5.63 -8.00
C ALA A 148 3.25 -4.79 -8.46
N TYR A 149 3.21 -3.49 -8.20
CA TYR A 149 4.21 -2.50 -8.57
C TYR A 149 5.07 -2.17 -7.35
N MET A 150 6.39 -2.43 -7.46
CA MET A 150 7.37 -1.92 -6.50
C MET A 150 7.60 -0.44 -6.77
N LEU A 151 7.42 0.42 -5.77
CA LEU A 151 7.67 1.85 -5.89
C LEU A 151 8.98 2.25 -5.19
N SER A 152 9.50 3.41 -5.54
CA SER A 152 10.57 4.08 -4.79
C SER A 152 10.17 4.41 -3.35
N GLU A 153 8.88 4.59 -3.10
CA GLU A 153 8.30 5.07 -1.85
C GLU A 153 7.08 4.20 -1.48
N SER A 154 7.29 2.91 -1.18
CA SER A 154 6.28 1.86 -0.90
C SER A 154 5.74 1.09 -2.14
N SER A 155 4.42 0.95 -2.36
CA SER A 155 3.87 -0.05 -3.31
C SER A 155 2.46 0.24 -3.83
N MET A 156 2.11 -0.36 -4.97
CA MET A 156 0.77 -0.26 -5.57
C MET A 156 0.32 -1.62 -6.13
N PHE A 157 -0.92 -2.02 -5.88
CA PHE A 157 -1.49 -3.30 -6.31
C PHE A 157 -2.77 -3.06 -7.12
N VAL A 158 -2.88 -3.69 -8.30
CA VAL A 158 -3.96 -3.45 -9.26
C VAL A 158 -4.68 -4.76 -9.61
N TRP A 159 -5.92 -4.90 -9.15
CA TRP A 159 -6.89 -5.90 -9.63
C TRP A 159 -7.76 -5.26 -10.72
N PRO A 160 -8.58 -6.02 -11.47
CA PRO A 160 -9.51 -5.41 -12.40
C PRO A 160 -10.55 -4.48 -11.76
N HIS A 161 -11.00 -4.80 -10.55
CA HIS A 161 -12.10 -4.13 -9.85
C HIS A 161 -11.67 -3.25 -8.68
N LYS A 162 -10.44 -3.40 -8.17
CA LYS A 162 -9.89 -2.57 -7.08
C LYS A 162 -8.42 -2.24 -7.26
N ILE A 163 -7.98 -1.17 -6.63
CA ILE A 163 -6.58 -0.71 -6.60
C ILE A 163 -6.20 -0.28 -5.18
N ILE A 164 -5.02 -0.70 -4.75
CA ILE A 164 -4.38 -0.23 -3.51
C ILE A 164 -3.16 0.60 -3.92
N LEU A 165 -3.04 1.81 -3.38
CA LEU A 165 -1.84 2.64 -3.46
C LEU A 165 -1.38 2.94 -2.05
N LYS A 166 -0.12 2.63 -1.75
CA LYS A 166 0.52 2.88 -0.46
C LYS A 166 1.80 3.69 -0.66
N THR A 167 1.98 4.75 0.11
CA THR A 167 3.17 5.61 0.01
C THR A 167 3.73 6.04 1.38
N CYS A 168 5.05 6.06 1.52
CA CYS A 168 5.77 6.51 2.72
C CYS A 168 6.43 7.89 2.50
N GLY A 169 7.29 8.35 3.42
CA GLY A 169 8.00 9.62 3.27
C GLY A 169 7.08 10.86 3.30
N THR A 170 7.48 11.91 2.58
CA THR A 170 6.74 13.18 2.42
C THR A 170 5.77 13.18 1.24
N THR A 171 5.62 12.03 0.56
CA THR A 171 4.74 11.83 -0.62
C THR A 171 3.31 12.34 -0.42
N THR A 172 2.73 12.89 -1.47
CA THR A 172 1.45 13.61 -1.45
C THR A 172 0.29 12.76 -2.00
N LEU A 173 0.20 11.49 -1.58
CA LEU A 173 -0.71 10.44 -2.09
C LEU A 173 -2.06 10.97 -2.59
N LEU A 174 -2.79 11.70 -1.75
CA LEU A 174 -4.15 12.15 -2.07
C LEU A 174 -4.22 13.11 -3.27
N LEU A 175 -3.15 13.83 -3.64
CA LEU A 175 -3.13 14.65 -4.85
C LEU A 175 -3.27 13.80 -6.13
N GLY A 176 -2.68 12.59 -6.14
CA GLY A 176 -2.78 11.64 -7.25
C GLY A 176 -4.18 11.02 -7.40
N LEU A 177 -5.05 11.10 -6.39
CA LEU A 177 -6.41 10.52 -6.39
C LEU A 177 -7.22 10.98 -7.60
N ASN A 178 -7.21 12.28 -7.92
CA ASN A 178 -7.97 12.82 -9.05
C ASN A 178 -7.47 12.28 -10.40
N THR A 179 -6.16 12.04 -10.54
CA THR A 179 -5.59 11.43 -11.75
C THR A 179 -5.86 9.93 -11.82
N LEU A 180 -5.81 9.21 -10.69
CA LEU A 180 -6.21 7.80 -10.61
C LEU A 180 -7.68 7.61 -11.02
N LEU A 181 -8.60 8.41 -10.46
CA LEU A 181 -10.03 8.38 -10.81
C LEU A 181 -10.28 8.72 -12.29
N ARG A 182 -9.57 9.72 -12.83
CA ARG A 182 -9.59 10.04 -14.26
C ARG A 182 -9.12 8.88 -15.13
N ILE A 183 -8.01 8.20 -14.77
CA ILE A 183 -7.50 7.03 -15.49
C ILE A 183 -8.55 5.91 -15.49
N ALA A 184 -9.13 5.59 -14.33
CA ALA A 184 -10.18 4.58 -14.20
C ALA A 184 -11.41 4.91 -15.08
N ALA A 185 -11.85 6.17 -15.08
CA ALA A 185 -12.96 6.64 -15.89
C ALA A 185 -12.66 6.61 -17.41
N GLU A 186 -11.53 7.18 -17.84
CA GLU A 186 -11.20 7.38 -19.26
C GLU A 186 -10.70 6.10 -19.96
N HIS A 187 -9.90 5.28 -19.27
CA HIS A 187 -9.32 4.05 -19.86
C HIS A 187 -10.24 2.84 -19.68
N CYS A 188 -10.94 2.73 -18.54
CA CYS A 188 -11.68 1.53 -18.16
C CYS A 188 -13.21 1.73 -18.14
N GLY A 189 -13.71 2.97 -18.24
CA GLY A 189 -15.13 3.28 -18.05
C GLY A 189 -15.61 3.25 -16.60
N LEU A 190 -14.69 3.15 -15.64
CA LEU A 190 -14.96 3.05 -14.20
C LEU A 190 -15.12 4.45 -13.59
N GLY A 191 -16.16 5.17 -14.04
CA GLY A 191 -16.41 6.59 -13.70
C GLY A 191 -16.96 6.87 -12.30
N LYS A 192 -17.07 5.85 -11.43
CA LYS A 192 -17.52 5.95 -10.05
C LYS A 192 -16.81 4.91 -9.19
N VAL A 193 -16.46 5.30 -7.96
CA VAL A 193 -15.97 4.40 -6.92
C VAL A 193 -17.16 3.76 -6.22
N TRP A 194 -17.17 2.43 -6.12
CA TRP A 194 -18.12 1.68 -5.30
C TRP A 194 -17.76 1.82 -3.81
N ARG A 195 -16.46 1.86 -3.47
CA ARG A 195 -16.00 2.16 -2.11
C ARG A 195 -14.57 2.71 -2.04
N CYS A 196 -14.35 3.67 -1.14
CA CYS A 196 -13.03 4.14 -0.74
C CYS A 196 -12.73 3.78 0.73
N PHE A 197 -11.49 3.35 0.99
CA PHE A 197 -10.84 3.40 2.30
C PHE A 197 -9.56 4.24 2.17
N TYR A 198 -9.34 5.18 3.09
CA TYR A 198 -8.05 5.86 3.24
C TYR A 198 -7.62 5.81 4.71
N SER A 199 -6.45 5.28 5.00
CA SER A 199 -5.97 5.07 6.36
C SER A 199 -4.48 5.35 6.52
N ARG A 200 -4.06 5.56 7.76
CA ARG A 200 -2.66 5.62 8.15
C ARG A 200 -2.48 5.55 9.67
N LYS A 201 -1.27 5.20 10.09
CA LYS A 201 -0.81 5.41 11.46
C LYS A 201 -0.54 6.91 11.73
N THR A 202 -0.42 7.29 13.00
CA THR A 202 0.25 8.54 13.40
C THR A 202 1.67 8.63 12.84
N PHE A 203 1.96 9.71 12.11
CA PHE A 203 3.31 10.08 11.70
C PHE A 203 4.25 10.29 12.90
N MET A 204 5.54 10.05 12.69
CA MET A 204 6.62 10.48 13.58
C MET A 204 6.95 11.97 13.38
N PHE A 205 6.84 12.48 12.16
CA PHE A 205 7.20 13.86 11.78
C PHE A 205 6.05 14.61 11.07
N PRO A 206 4.86 14.73 11.67
CA PRO A 206 3.69 15.34 11.03
C PRO A 206 3.94 16.78 10.55
N GLU A 207 4.85 17.52 11.17
CA GLU A 207 5.26 18.87 10.76
C GLU A 207 6.06 18.92 9.45
N ARG A 208 6.62 17.79 9.00
CA ARG A 208 7.31 17.65 7.71
C ARG A 208 6.36 17.34 6.55
N GLN A 209 5.16 16.84 6.83
CA GLN A 209 4.24 16.39 5.79
C GLN A 209 3.76 17.54 4.90
N LEU A 210 3.63 17.26 3.61
CA LEU A 210 3.12 18.22 2.62
C LEU A 210 1.59 18.15 2.55
N GLY A 211 0.94 19.24 2.10
CA GLY A 211 -0.51 19.27 1.99
C GLY A 211 -1.03 18.25 0.95
N PRO A 212 -2.12 17.51 1.22
CA PRO A 212 -3.05 17.66 2.35
C PRO A 212 -2.63 16.95 3.66
N HIS A 213 -1.54 16.18 3.69
CA HIS A 213 -1.18 15.24 4.77
C HIS A 213 -0.65 15.86 6.08
N ARG A 214 -0.70 17.18 6.23
CA ARG A 214 -0.22 17.92 7.42
C ARG A 214 -1.00 17.59 8.70
N ASP A 215 -2.31 17.37 8.59
CA ASP A 215 -3.14 16.94 9.69
C ASP A 215 -4.40 16.22 9.18
N TRP A 216 -4.98 15.38 10.04
CA TRP A 216 -6.13 14.54 9.67
C TRP A 216 -7.33 15.33 9.15
N ASN A 217 -7.55 16.56 9.63
CA ASN A 217 -8.66 17.41 9.17
C ASN A 217 -8.38 18.05 7.81
N GLN A 218 -7.13 18.09 7.32
CA GLN A 218 -6.83 18.45 5.92
C GLN A 218 -7.07 17.27 4.99
N GLU A 219 -6.71 16.05 5.40
CA GLU A 219 -6.92 14.81 4.63
C GLU A 219 -8.43 14.49 4.48
N VAL A 220 -9.18 14.54 5.59
CA VAL A 220 -10.65 14.34 5.58
C VAL A 220 -11.34 15.39 4.70
N ARG A 221 -11.00 16.69 4.83
CA ARG A 221 -11.57 17.74 3.96
C ARG A 221 -11.19 17.64 2.49
N PHE A 222 -10.08 16.98 2.17
CA PHE A 222 -9.73 16.68 0.79
C PHE A 222 -10.63 15.55 0.24
N LEU A 223 -10.79 14.48 1.02
CA LEU A 223 -11.62 13.33 0.67
C LEU A 223 -13.11 13.69 0.59
N ASP A 224 -13.64 14.51 1.50
CA ASP A 224 -15.00 15.08 1.44
C ASP A 224 -15.22 16.03 0.25
N GLY A 225 -14.14 16.43 -0.43
CA GLY A 225 -14.18 17.16 -1.71
C GLY A 225 -14.26 16.25 -2.94
N VAL A 226 -14.15 14.93 -2.76
CA VAL A 226 -14.13 13.91 -3.81
C VAL A 226 -15.23 12.86 -3.63
N PHE A 227 -15.61 12.54 -2.39
CA PHE A 227 -16.58 11.50 -2.04
C PHE A 227 -17.74 12.03 -1.21
N ASP A 228 -18.97 11.61 -1.57
CA ASP A 228 -20.16 11.83 -0.75
C ASP A 228 -20.24 10.83 0.41
N ASN A 229 -20.84 11.25 1.54
CA ASN A 229 -21.15 10.41 2.70
C ASN A 229 -19.96 9.70 3.38
N GLY A 230 -18.74 10.20 3.19
CA GLY A 230 -17.56 9.69 3.89
C GLY A 230 -17.65 9.83 5.42
N SER A 231 -16.98 8.94 6.13
CA SER A 231 -16.96 8.89 7.60
C SER A 231 -15.53 8.70 8.12
N ALA A 232 -15.13 9.56 9.06
CA ALA A 232 -13.77 9.64 9.58
C ALA A 232 -13.65 9.20 11.05
N TYR A 233 -12.63 8.39 11.35
CA TYR A 233 -12.43 7.71 12.63
C TYR A 233 -10.98 7.82 13.10
N ALA A 234 -10.78 7.78 14.41
CA ALA A 234 -9.48 7.60 15.05
C ALA A 234 -9.57 6.42 16.03
N VAL A 235 -8.69 5.43 15.86
CA VAL A 235 -8.70 4.14 16.57
C VAL A 235 -7.40 4.00 17.36
N GLY A 236 -7.52 3.89 18.69
CA GLY A 236 -6.39 3.88 19.62
C GLY A 236 -6.39 5.10 20.55
N ARG A 237 -5.22 5.48 21.05
CA ARG A 237 -5.07 6.60 22.01
C ARG A 237 -4.70 7.88 21.27
N ILE A 238 -5.67 8.81 21.16
CA ILE A 238 -5.49 10.11 20.47
C ILE A 238 -4.33 10.97 21.01
N ASN A 239 -3.87 10.71 22.24
CA ASN A 239 -2.71 11.35 22.88
C ASN A 239 -1.42 10.50 22.82
N GLY A 240 -1.32 9.60 21.84
CA GLY A 240 -0.19 8.69 21.62
C GLY A 240 -0.42 7.87 20.34
N ASP A 241 0.02 6.62 20.34
CA ASP A 241 -0.20 5.70 19.22
C ASP A 241 -1.70 5.50 18.92
N HIS A 242 -2.10 5.94 17.73
CA HIS A 242 -3.38 5.64 17.11
C HIS A 242 -3.22 5.49 15.60
N TRP A 243 -4.29 5.02 14.97
CA TRP A 243 -4.43 4.83 13.53
C TRP A 243 -5.75 5.51 13.11
N VAL A 244 -5.75 6.16 11.95
CA VAL A 244 -6.88 6.96 11.45
C VAL A 244 -7.41 6.36 10.15
N LEU A 245 -8.73 6.52 9.94
CA LEU A 245 -9.46 5.92 8.83
C LEU A 245 -10.55 6.84 8.34
N TYR A 246 -10.63 6.99 7.04
CA TYR A 246 -11.76 7.49 6.28
C TYR A 246 -12.32 6.33 5.46
N LEU A 247 -13.64 6.10 5.50
CA LEU A 247 -14.30 5.21 4.55
C LEU A 247 -15.59 5.79 4.01
N THR A 248 -15.98 5.35 2.82
CA THR A 248 -17.34 5.53 2.31
C THR A 248 -18.21 4.29 2.61
N PRO A 249 -19.54 4.43 2.60
CA PRO A 249 -20.42 3.28 2.39
C PRO A 249 -20.16 2.64 1.00
N ALA A 250 -20.74 1.47 0.80
CA ALA A 250 -20.85 0.84 -0.52
C ALA A 250 -21.88 1.60 -1.38
N MET A 251 -21.54 1.89 -2.64
CA MET A 251 -22.33 2.72 -3.56
C MET A 251 -22.79 1.92 -4.79
N ASP A 252 -23.94 1.25 -4.69
CA ASP A 252 -24.49 0.38 -5.75
C ASP A 252 -24.69 1.10 -7.10
N ASP A 253 -24.88 2.42 -7.09
CA ASP A 253 -25.03 3.24 -8.29
C ASP A 253 -23.70 3.49 -9.04
N ALA A 254 -22.57 3.00 -8.52
CA ALA A 254 -21.30 2.83 -9.23
C ALA A 254 -21.35 1.70 -10.27
N LEU A 255 -22.13 0.63 -10.01
CA LEU A 255 -22.21 -0.54 -10.89
C LEU A 255 -22.95 -0.27 -12.22
N GLY A 256 -23.60 0.89 -12.36
CA GLY A 256 -24.28 1.30 -13.59
C GLY A 256 -25.45 0.39 -14.02
N LEU A 257 -25.87 -0.54 -13.17
CA LEU A 257 -26.92 -1.51 -13.47
C LEU A 257 -28.27 -0.80 -13.61
N SER A 258 -28.94 -0.94 -14.75
CA SER A 258 -30.37 -0.60 -14.80
C SER A 258 -31.16 -1.57 -13.90
N PRO A 259 -32.34 -1.19 -13.36
CA PRO A 259 -33.15 -2.06 -12.52
C PRO A 259 -33.55 -3.40 -13.15
N LYS A 260 -33.44 -3.54 -14.48
CA LYS A 260 -33.63 -4.81 -15.21
C LYS A 260 -32.39 -5.70 -15.18
N GLN A 261 -31.19 -5.13 -15.10
CA GLN A 261 -29.94 -5.87 -14.96
C GLN A 261 -29.74 -6.35 -13.52
N THR A 262 -30.04 -5.51 -12.51
CA THR A 262 -30.04 -5.93 -11.09
C THR A 262 -30.92 -7.16 -10.89
N ALA A 263 -32.20 -7.07 -11.28
CA ALA A 263 -33.15 -8.19 -11.25
C ALA A 263 -32.72 -9.42 -12.09
N GLN A 264 -31.79 -9.26 -13.04
CA GLN A 264 -31.26 -10.36 -13.85
C GLN A 264 -29.96 -10.96 -13.28
N LEU A 265 -29.16 -10.20 -12.53
CA LEU A 265 -28.12 -10.77 -11.65
C LEU A 265 -28.77 -11.55 -10.52
N GLU A 266 -29.73 -10.96 -9.79
CA GLU A 266 -30.54 -11.61 -8.76
C GLU A 266 -31.10 -12.96 -9.26
N ALA A 267 -31.76 -12.95 -10.43
CA ALA A 267 -32.32 -14.16 -11.03
C ALA A 267 -31.28 -15.22 -11.41
N ASN A 268 -30.07 -14.82 -11.84
CA ASN A 268 -28.99 -15.75 -12.17
C ASN A 268 -28.35 -16.36 -10.91
N THR A 269 -28.19 -15.57 -9.85
CA THR A 269 -27.73 -16.05 -8.53
C THR A 269 -28.74 -17.03 -7.93
N VAL A 270 -30.03 -16.68 -7.93
CA VAL A 270 -31.11 -17.59 -7.53
C VAL A 270 -31.13 -18.84 -8.42
N ALA A 271 -30.85 -18.75 -9.72
CA ALA A 271 -30.79 -19.91 -10.61
C ALA A 271 -29.63 -20.88 -10.29
N LYS A 272 -28.50 -20.41 -9.73
CA LYS A 272 -27.44 -21.30 -9.19
C LYS A 272 -27.92 -22.04 -7.93
N SER A 273 -28.67 -21.37 -7.05
CA SER A 273 -29.14 -21.94 -5.77
C SER A 273 -30.44 -22.75 -5.85
N SER A 274 -31.32 -22.48 -6.82
CA SER A 274 -32.70 -23.01 -6.88
C SER A 274 -32.82 -24.46 -7.35
N LYS A 275 -31.80 -25.30 -7.12
CA LYS A 275 -31.89 -26.75 -7.37
C LYS A 275 -32.67 -27.50 -6.29
N LEU A 276 -33.18 -26.80 -5.27
CA LEU A 276 -34.08 -27.31 -4.25
C LEU A 276 -35.26 -26.35 -3.96
N ILE A 277 -36.49 -26.88 -4.07
CA ILE A 277 -37.78 -26.36 -3.53
C ILE A 277 -38.39 -25.10 -4.20
N ARG A 278 -39.72 -25.14 -4.44
CA ARG A 278 -40.57 -24.05 -4.96
C ARG A 278 -41.75 -23.79 -4.01
N SER A 279 -42.01 -22.52 -3.66
CA SER A 279 -43.38 -21.94 -3.59
C SER A 279 -43.36 -20.44 -3.23
N PRO A 280 -44.36 -19.60 -3.64
CA PRO A 280 -44.18 -18.13 -3.65
C PRO A 280 -45.26 -17.28 -2.94
N THR A 281 -44.85 -16.19 -2.27
CA THR A 281 -45.55 -14.88 -2.23
C THR A 281 -44.59 -13.78 -1.70
N PRO A 282 -44.80 -12.48 -2.01
CA PRO A 282 -43.82 -11.42 -1.74
C PRO A 282 -44.13 -10.55 -0.50
N THR A 283 -43.09 -9.93 0.06
CA THR A 283 -43.18 -8.74 0.94
C THR A 283 -42.01 -7.80 0.70
N LEU A 284 -42.18 -6.53 1.07
CA LEU A 284 -41.27 -5.43 0.71
C LEU A 284 -40.12 -5.28 1.72
N GLY A 285 -38.88 -5.34 1.24
CA GLY A 285 -37.67 -5.04 2.00
C GLY A 285 -36.46 -5.11 1.07
N GLN A 286 -35.59 -4.09 1.10
CA GLN A 286 -34.34 -4.11 0.33
C GLN A 286 -33.32 -4.95 1.11
N ALA A 287 -32.86 -6.03 0.50
CA ALA A 287 -31.74 -6.83 0.98
C ALA A 287 -30.53 -6.52 0.10
N HIS A 288 -29.38 -6.24 0.71
CA HIS A 288 -28.11 -6.15 0.00
C HIS A 288 -27.65 -7.57 -0.34
N THR A 289 -27.34 -7.85 -1.60
CA THR A 289 -26.90 -9.18 -2.08
C THR A 289 -25.45 -9.13 -2.52
N THR A 290 -24.55 -9.65 -1.69
CA THR A 290 -23.10 -9.77 -1.96
C THR A 290 -22.69 -11.23 -2.17
N CYS A 291 -23.40 -11.91 -3.10
CA CYS A 291 -23.41 -13.37 -3.19
C CYS A 291 -22.16 -14.00 -3.87
N SER A 292 -21.01 -13.96 -3.21
CA SER A 292 -19.81 -14.72 -3.60
C SER A 292 -19.79 -16.13 -2.97
N LEU A 293 -20.64 -17.02 -3.50
CA LEU A 293 -20.80 -18.41 -3.01
C LEU A 293 -19.52 -19.26 -3.18
N GLY A 294 -18.60 -19.16 -2.23
CA GLY A 294 -17.45 -20.07 -2.07
C GLY A 294 -16.08 -19.41 -1.92
N MET A 295 -15.96 -18.08 -2.00
CA MET A 295 -14.71 -17.39 -1.72
C MET A 295 -14.51 -17.17 -0.21
N PRO A 296 -13.27 -17.07 0.29
CA PRO A 296 -13.00 -16.57 1.64
C PRO A 296 -13.40 -15.08 1.75
N PRO A 297 -13.80 -14.58 2.93
CA PRO A 297 -14.08 -13.16 3.13
C PRO A 297 -12.83 -12.31 2.80
N ASP A 298 -13.04 -11.09 2.30
CA ASP A 298 -11.95 -10.13 2.17
C ASP A 298 -11.48 -9.74 3.58
N GLN A 299 -10.16 -9.66 3.76
CA GLN A 299 -9.54 -9.32 5.03
C GLN A 299 -8.21 -8.62 4.76
N THR A 300 -7.89 -7.59 5.52
CA THR A 300 -6.58 -6.90 5.43
C THR A 300 -5.98 -6.85 6.81
N LEU A 301 -4.81 -7.47 6.97
CA LEU A 301 -3.99 -7.47 8.18
C LEU A 301 -2.83 -6.51 7.98
N GLU A 302 -2.72 -5.45 8.79
CA GLU A 302 -1.47 -4.69 8.91
C GLU A 302 -0.80 -4.97 10.26
N ILE A 303 0.53 -5.05 10.27
CA ILE A 303 1.37 -5.07 11.47
C ILE A 303 2.35 -3.89 11.33
N LEU A 304 2.09 -2.82 12.06
CA LEU A 304 2.82 -1.56 11.97
C LEU A 304 3.76 -1.42 13.16
N MET A 305 5.07 -1.46 12.88
CA MET A 305 6.13 -1.74 13.84
C MET A 305 7.06 -0.55 13.98
N SER A 306 7.55 -0.28 15.18
CA SER A 306 8.36 0.92 15.48
C SER A 306 9.34 0.64 16.60
N GLU A 307 10.43 1.41 16.64
CA GLU A 307 11.58 1.17 17.54
C GLU A 307 12.13 -0.25 17.29
N LEU A 308 12.59 -0.51 16.06
CA LEU A 308 13.08 -1.82 15.64
C LEU A 308 14.33 -2.25 16.41
N ASP A 309 14.60 -3.54 16.46
CA ASP A 309 15.81 -4.02 17.13
C ASP A 309 17.08 -3.65 16.33
N PRO A 310 18.06 -2.96 16.93
CA PRO A 310 19.24 -2.51 16.19
C PRO A 310 20.11 -3.63 15.61
N GLU A 311 20.03 -4.87 16.11
CA GLU A 311 20.73 -6.00 15.49
C GLU A 311 19.96 -6.50 14.26
N ALA A 312 18.62 -6.56 14.33
CA ALA A 312 17.77 -6.92 13.20
C ALA A 312 17.83 -5.89 12.07
N SER A 313 17.79 -4.59 12.39
CA SER A 313 17.86 -3.50 11.39
C SER A 313 19.09 -3.57 10.49
N ARG A 314 20.21 -4.14 10.96
CA ARG A 314 21.48 -4.26 10.20
C ARG A 314 21.35 -5.03 8.89
N ALA A 315 20.35 -5.91 8.76
CA ALA A 315 20.12 -6.67 7.53
C ALA A 315 19.55 -5.80 6.39
N PHE A 316 19.06 -4.60 6.68
CA PHE A 316 18.43 -3.69 5.70
C PHE A 316 19.30 -2.46 5.37
N PHE A 317 20.60 -2.52 5.69
CA PHE A 317 21.63 -1.61 5.18
C PHE A 317 22.44 -2.32 4.10
N HIS A 318 22.92 -1.60 3.09
CA HIS A 318 23.95 -2.15 2.21
C HIS A 318 25.25 -2.43 3.01
N PRO A 319 25.99 -3.50 2.69
CA PRO A 319 27.29 -3.76 3.30
C PRO A 319 28.24 -2.58 3.07
N ILE A 320 28.94 -2.12 4.11
CA ILE A 320 29.99 -1.11 3.97
C ILE A 320 31.18 -1.76 3.24
N SER A 321 31.23 -1.59 1.92
CA SER A 321 32.38 -1.93 1.10
C SER A 321 33.45 -0.85 1.22
N GLU A 322 34.68 -1.23 1.57
CA GLU A 322 35.86 -0.36 1.45
C GLU A 322 36.49 -0.43 0.04
N ASP A 323 36.00 -1.31 -0.84
CA ASP A 323 36.52 -1.48 -2.21
C ASP A 323 35.68 -0.68 -3.23
N PRO A 324 36.25 0.36 -3.88
CA PRO A 324 35.58 1.13 -4.93
C PRO A 324 35.47 0.39 -6.27
N LEU A 325 35.91 -0.86 -6.37
CA LEU A 325 35.69 -1.76 -7.51
C LEU A 325 34.65 -2.85 -7.23
N HIS A 326 34.05 -2.88 -6.03
CA HIS A 326 32.86 -3.69 -5.80
C HIS A 326 31.73 -3.11 -6.66
N GLU A 327 31.22 -3.88 -7.63
CA GLU A 327 30.01 -3.49 -8.34
C GLU A 327 28.86 -3.35 -7.33
N ASN A 328 28.24 -2.17 -7.26
CA ASN A 328 27.01 -1.99 -6.49
C ASN A 328 25.98 -2.98 -7.04
N ASP A 329 25.61 -3.94 -6.22
CA ASP A 329 24.72 -5.03 -6.60
C ASP A 329 23.34 -4.46 -6.94
N ASP A 330 22.65 -5.07 -7.91
CA ASP A 330 21.30 -4.67 -8.28
C ASP A 330 20.41 -4.69 -7.01
N GLY A 331 19.64 -3.62 -6.79
CA GLY A 331 18.77 -3.52 -5.63
C GLY A 331 17.82 -4.70 -5.49
N HIS A 332 17.38 -5.31 -6.61
CA HIS A 332 16.61 -6.56 -6.59
C HIS A 332 17.44 -7.77 -6.17
N ALA A 333 18.68 -7.89 -6.62
CA ALA A 333 19.58 -8.99 -6.24
C ALA A 333 20.02 -8.89 -4.78
N ALA A 334 20.24 -7.67 -4.27
CA ALA A 334 20.51 -7.39 -2.87
C ALA A 334 19.27 -7.65 -1.99
N GLY A 335 18.09 -7.13 -2.37
CA GLY A 335 16.82 -7.36 -1.67
C GLY A 335 16.46 -8.84 -1.61
N THR A 336 16.63 -9.58 -2.71
CA THR A 336 16.46 -11.04 -2.78
C THR A 336 17.35 -11.81 -1.79
N ARG A 337 18.59 -11.36 -1.54
CA ARG A 337 19.45 -11.96 -0.51
C ARG A 337 18.97 -11.67 0.90
N VAL A 338 18.60 -10.42 1.18
CA VAL A 338 18.07 -10.00 2.49
C VAL A 338 16.78 -10.77 2.81
N SER A 339 15.90 -10.95 1.83
CA SER A 339 14.66 -11.75 1.93
C SER A 339 14.91 -13.17 2.47
N ARG A 340 15.98 -13.81 2.00
CA ARG A 340 16.41 -15.16 2.41
C ARG A 340 17.16 -15.17 3.74
N GLN A 341 17.97 -14.14 3.99
CA GLN A 341 18.76 -14.03 5.21
C GLN A 341 17.88 -13.81 6.44
N VAL A 342 16.81 -13.01 6.33
CA VAL A 342 15.95 -12.67 7.47
C VAL A 342 14.70 -13.55 7.57
N GLY A 343 14.34 -14.30 6.53
CA GLY A 343 13.17 -15.20 6.51
C GLY A 343 11.88 -14.60 5.95
N VAL A 344 11.94 -13.49 5.19
CA VAL A 344 10.77 -12.98 4.45
C VAL A 344 10.27 -14.01 3.42
N GLN A 345 11.19 -14.74 2.77
CA GLN A 345 10.80 -15.79 1.82
C GLN A 345 10.03 -16.95 2.51
N ASP A 346 10.24 -17.19 3.81
CA ASP A 346 9.56 -18.23 4.60
C ASP A 346 8.20 -17.78 5.17
N LEU A 347 7.81 -16.51 4.97
CA LEU A 347 6.45 -16.04 5.22
C LEU A 347 5.49 -16.56 4.14
N PHE A 348 5.95 -16.58 2.88
CA PHE A 348 5.13 -16.79 1.68
C PHE A 348 5.80 -17.77 0.69
N PRO A 349 5.98 -19.06 1.08
CA PRO A 349 6.83 -19.99 0.34
C PRO A 349 6.35 -20.32 -1.08
N ASP A 350 5.04 -20.21 -1.33
CA ASP A 350 4.41 -20.48 -2.63
C ASP A 350 4.18 -19.21 -3.47
N ALA A 351 4.47 -18.01 -2.95
CA ALA A 351 4.21 -16.74 -3.61
C ALA A 351 5.37 -16.26 -4.51
N VAL A 352 5.04 -15.48 -5.54
CA VAL A 352 6.04 -14.74 -6.32
C VAL A 352 6.48 -13.52 -5.50
N LEU A 353 7.74 -13.51 -5.07
CA LEU A 353 8.35 -12.43 -4.29
C LEU A 353 9.25 -11.55 -5.17
N ASP A 354 9.05 -10.25 -5.12
CA ASP A 354 9.99 -9.22 -5.62
C ASP A 354 10.40 -8.33 -4.45
N ALA A 355 11.70 -8.11 -4.27
CA ALA A 355 12.26 -7.45 -3.09
C ALA A 355 13.48 -6.59 -3.47
N PHE A 356 13.51 -5.35 -2.96
CA PHE A 356 14.50 -4.34 -3.29
C PHE A 356 15.21 -3.80 -2.03
N LEU A 357 16.54 -3.64 -2.08
CA LEU A 357 17.36 -3.00 -1.05
C LEU A 357 17.86 -1.64 -1.53
N PHE A 358 17.38 -0.58 -0.88
CA PHE A 358 17.68 0.82 -1.21
C PHE A 358 19.06 1.23 -0.70
N GLU A 359 19.77 2.07 -1.45
CA GLU A 359 21.09 2.61 -1.07
C GLU A 359 20.94 3.96 -0.35
N PRO A 360 21.59 4.20 0.81
CA PRO A 360 22.48 3.28 1.54
C PRO A 360 21.74 2.24 2.40
N CYS A 361 20.45 2.46 2.68
CA CYS A 361 19.62 1.55 3.47
C CYS A 361 18.13 1.73 3.17
N GLY A 362 17.33 0.77 3.64
CA GLY A 362 15.90 0.68 3.39
C GLY A 362 15.57 -0.56 2.56
N TYR A 363 14.40 -1.14 2.78
CA TYR A 363 13.99 -2.38 2.10
C TYR A 363 12.50 -2.36 1.81
N SER A 364 12.10 -2.85 0.63
CA SER A 364 10.70 -3.12 0.30
C SER A 364 10.56 -4.48 -0.36
N ALA A 365 9.46 -5.19 -0.11
CA ALA A 365 9.15 -6.46 -0.76
C ALA A 365 7.66 -6.66 -0.99
N ASN A 366 7.29 -7.05 -2.22
CA ASN A 366 5.95 -7.42 -2.64
C ASN A 366 5.88 -8.93 -2.88
N ALA A 367 4.85 -9.59 -2.35
CA ALA A 367 4.53 -10.97 -2.65
C ALA A 367 3.15 -11.06 -3.30
N VAL A 368 2.99 -11.91 -4.32
CA VAL A 368 1.72 -12.18 -5.00
C VAL A 368 1.47 -13.69 -5.06
N LEU A 369 0.24 -14.10 -4.75
CA LEU A 369 -0.26 -15.47 -4.89
C LEU A 369 -1.74 -15.42 -5.29
N ASP A 370 -2.07 -15.86 -6.50
CA ASP A 370 -3.40 -15.82 -7.10
C ASP A 370 -4.02 -14.40 -7.13
N ASP A 371 -5.04 -14.12 -6.30
CA ASP A 371 -5.63 -12.79 -6.08
C ASP A 371 -5.11 -12.11 -4.80
N ARG A 372 -4.29 -12.80 -4.03
CA ARG A 372 -3.76 -12.35 -2.74
C ARG A 372 -2.40 -11.68 -2.90
N TYR A 373 -2.12 -10.76 -1.98
CA TYR A 373 -0.86 -10.04 -1.89
C TYR A 373 -0.34 -9.98 -0.46
N ALA A 374 0.95 -9.65 -0.36
CA ALA A 374 1.51 -9.03 0.82
C ALA A 374 2.54 -7.97 0.44
N THR A 375 2.75 -6.99 1.32
CA THR A 375 3.86 -6.04 1.20
C THR A 375 4.57 -5.81 2.54
N ILE A 376 5.84 -5.44 2.46
CA ILE A 376 6.73 -5.15 3.59
C ILE A 376 7.56 -3.93 3.22
N HIS A 377 7.61 -2.93 4.10
CA HIS A 377 8.49 -1.76 3.95
C HIS A 377 9.28 -1.52 5.23
N VAL A 378 10.54 -1.10 5.11
CA VAL A 378 11.47 -0.97 6.23
C VAL A 378 12.32 0.30 6.12
N THR A 379 12.24 1.12 7.17
CA THR A 379 13.11 2.28 7.44
C THR A 379 13.99 1.89 8.63
N PRO A 380 15.22 1.38 8.42
CA PRO A 380 15.99 0.73 9.48
C PRO A 380 16.76 1.68 10.43
N GLU A 381 16.84 2.99 10.14
CA GLU A 381 17.64 3.96 10.90
C GLU A 381 17.18 4.09 12.36
N GLN A 382 18.12 3.96 13.31
CA GLN A 382 17.81 3.63 14.70
C GLN A 382 16.86 4.61 15.44
N ASP A 383 16.90 5.91 15.11
CA ASP A 383 16.12 6.93 15.83
C ASP A 383 14.66 7.04 15.37
N TRP A 384 14.36 6.73 14.11
CA TRP A 384 13.01 6.71 13.52
C TRP A 384 12.63 5.35 12.92
N SER A 385 13.26 4.29 13.44
CA SER A 385 13.16 2.94 12.89
C SER A 385 11.72 2.43 12.86
N TYR A 386 11.29 2.02 11.66
CA TYR A 386 9.92 1.63 11.34
C TYR A 386 9.92 0.45 10.38
N ALA A 387 8.95 -0.45 10.55
CA ALA A 387 8.62 -1.43 9.53
C ALA A 387 7.11 -1.61 9.43
N SER A 388 6.62 -1.85 8.22
CA SER A 388 5.27 -2.32 7.98
C SER A 388 5.28 -3.74 7.42
N PHE A 389 4.20 -4.44 7.69
CA PHE A 389 3.82 -5.68 7.05
C PHE A 389 2.33 -5.59 6.79
N GLU A 390 1.88 -5.96 5.60
CA GLU A 390 0.46 -5.91 5.21
C GLU A 390 0.14 -7.09 4.29
N CYS A 391 -1.02 -7.73 4.46
CA CYS A 391 -1.48 -8.79 3.55
C CYS A 391 -2.99 -9.05 3.60
N ASN A 392 -3.55 -9.59 2.52
CA ASN A 392 -4.91 -10.16 2.48
C ASN A 392 -4.96 -11.70 2.40
N LEU A 393 -3.82 -12.36 2.59
CA LEU A 393 -3.67 -13.82 2.54
C LEU A 393 -4.56 -14.55 3.56
N ASP A 394 -4.88 -15.83 3.28
CA ASP A 394 -5.87 -16.62 4.02
C ASP A 394 -5.44 -17.07 5.42
N ILE A 395 -5.45 -16.11 6.35
CA ILE A 395 -5.14 -16.23 7.79
C ILE A 395 -5.98 -17.29 8.54
N SER A 396 -7.08 -17.75 7.95
CA SER A 396 -8.20 -18.42 8.64
C SER A 396 -8.48 -19.86 8.18
N THR A 397 -7.49 -20.63 7.75
CA THR A 397 -7.66 -22.07 7.44
C THR A 397 -6.99 -23.01 8.46
N PRO A 398 -7.69 -23.45 9.53
CA PRO A 398 -7.30 -24.66 10.23
C PRO A 398 -7.51 -25.86 9.28
N VAL A 399 -6.42 -26.31 8.65
CA VAL A 399 -6.41 -27.49 7.78
C VAL A 399 -7.16 -28.65 8.46
N SER A 400 -8.08 -29.28 7.73
CA SER A 400 -8.92 -30.34 8.28
C SER A 400 -8.07 -31.43 8.96
N PRO A 401 -8.49 -32.03 10.10
CA PRO A 401 -7.66 -32.97 10.86
C PRO A 401 -7.20 -34.24 10.11
N ARG A 402 -7.71 -34.49 8.90
CA ARG A 402 -7.24 -35.54 7.99
C ARG A 402 -6.06 -35.12 7.12
N ASP A 403 -6.00 -33.83 6.77
CA ASP A 403 -5.03 -33.24 5.85
C ASP A 403 -3.89 -32.52 6.61
N ALA A 404 -4.09 -32.27 7.91
CA ALA A 404 -3.09 -31.71 8.82
C ALA A 404 -1.89 -32.64 9.13
N VAL A 405 -1.88 -33.87 8.60
CA VAL A 405 -0.77 -34.83 8.78
C VAL A 405 0.39 -34.48 7.84
N GLY A 406 1.13 -33.43 8.17
CA GLY A 406 2.41 -33.09 7.54
C GLY A 406 2.56 -31.68 6.96
N ARG A 407 1.53 -30.82 7.03
CA ARG A 407 1.63 -29.39 6.69
C ARG A 407 1.63 -28.52 7.96
N PRO A 408 2.50 -27.50 8.08
CA PRO A 408 2.35 -26.46 9.09
C PRO A 408 1.01 -25.72 8.90
N THR A 409 0.21 -25.60 9.96
CA THR A 409 -1.01 -24.77 9.94
C THR A 409 -0.66 -23.33 10.27
N ASP A 410 -0.20 -22.58 9.26
CA ASP A 410 0.07 -21.15 9.40
C ASP A 410 -1.25 -20.38 9.59
N ASN A 411 -1.50 -20.01 10.85
CA ASN A 411 -2.61 -19.18 11.30
C ASN A 411 -2.09 -17.79 11.73
N LEU A 412 -2.99 -16.87 12.08
CA LEU A 412 -2.63 -15.51 12.54
C LEU A 412 -1.52 -15.49 13.60
N HIS A 413 -1.54 -16.41 14.57
CA HIS A 413 -0.53 -16.47 15.63
C HIS A 413 0.83 -16.89 15.09
N SER A 414 0.89 -17.88 14.18
CA SER A 414 2.13 -18.23 13.48
C SER A 414 2.67 -17.06 12.68
N LEU A 415 1.84 -16.45 11.82
CA LEU A 415 2.24 -15.35 10.94
C LEU A 415 2.78 -14.15 11.72
N VAL A 416 2.05 -13.68 12.74
CA VAL A 416 2.50 -12.56 13.59
C VAL A 416 3.81 -12.89 14.29
N ASN A 417 4.00 -14.12 14.81
CA ASN A 417 5.27 -14.49 15.44
C ASN A 417 6.44 -14.58 14.43
N LYS A 418 6.21 -15.05 13.20
CA LYS A 418 7.24 -15.00 12.12
C LYS A 418 7.65 -13.55 11.84
N VAL A 419 6.69 -12.65 11.61
CA VAL A 419 6.94 -11.22 11.33
C VAL A 419 7.67 -10.54 12.49
N LEU A 420 7.24 -10.77 13.73
CA LEU A 420 7.90 -10.22 14.92
C LEU A 420 9.30 -10.81 15.16
N ALA A 421 9.60 -12.03 14.68
CA ALA A 421 10.94 -12.60 14.77
C ALA A 421 11.95 -11.93 13.81
N ILE A 422 11.47 -11.42 12.67
CA ILE A 422 12.27 -10.64 11.70
C ILE A 422 12.66 -9.30 12.32
N PHE A 423 11.67 -8.47 12.66
CA PHE A 423 11.91 -7.05 13.00
C PHE A 423 12.12 -6.78 14.49
N LYS A 424 11.65 -7.71 15.35
CA LYS A 424 11.76 -7.65 16.82
C LYS A 424 11.45 -6.27 17.43
N PRO A 425 10.38 -5.56 17.02
CA PRO A 425 10.17 -4.16 17.42
C PRO A 425 10.00 -3.99 18.94
N ALA A 426 10.20 -2.77 19.45
CA ALA A 426 9.84 -2.45 20.83
C ALA A 426 8.37 -2.03 20.98
N ARG A 427 7.75 -1.51 19.91
CA ARG A 427 6.31 -1.20 19.79
C ARG A 427 5.73 -1.71 18.49
N PHE A 428 4.48 -2.17 18.51
CA PHE A 428 3.70 -2.32 17.28
C PHE A 428 2.20 -2.23 17.52
N SER A 429 1.45 -1.97 16.45
CA SER A 429 0.00 -2.12 16.36
C SER A 429 -0.38 -3.13 15.30
N ILE A 430 -1.47 -3.86 15.53
CA ILE A 430 -2.13 -4.69 14.53
C ILE A 430 -3.50 -4.09 14.22
N THR A 431 -3.81 -3.91 12.94
CA THR A 431 -5.16 -3.75 12.39
C THR A 431 -5.54 -5.04 11.67
N LEU A 432 -6.79 -5.45 11.80
CA LEU A 432 -7.37 -6.53 11.01
C LEU A 432 -8.78 -6.12 10.60
N PHE A 433 -8.97 -5.83 9.31
CA PHE A 433 -10.28 -5.77 8.69
C PHE A 433 -10.72 -7.18 8.28
N VAL A 434 -12.02 -7.47 8.42
CA VAL A 434 -12.67 -8.64 7.83
C VAL A 434 -14.05 -8.25 7.33
N SER A 435 -14.37 -8.57 6.08
CA SER A 435 -15.69 -8.36 5.48
C SER A 435 -16.76 -9.22 6.17
N ARG A 436 -17.96 -8.69 6.33
CA ARG A 436 -19.12 -9.42 6.86
C ARG A 436 -19.83 -10.17 5.75
N ASP A 437 -20.02 -11.46 5.96
CA ASP A 437 -20.80 -12.34 5.09
C ASP A 437 -22.26 -12.38 5.59
N ASP A 438 -23.12 -11.51 5.03
CA ASP A 438 -24.48 -11.27 5.52
C ASP A 438 -25.52 -12.29 5.03
N ASP A 439 -25.22 -13.06 3.98
CA ASP A 439 -26.10 -14.09 3.39
C ASP A 439 -26.45 -15.25 4.37
N LEU A 440 -25.79 -15.32 5.54
CA LEU A 440 -25.89 -16.44 6.50
C LEU A 440 -26.87 -16.22 7.68
N VAL A 441 -27.59 -15.09 7.77
CA VAL A 441 -28.53 -14.83 8.89
C VAL A 441 -29.92 -14.40 8.39
N PRO A 442 -31.00 -15.14 8.71
CA PRO A 442 -32.36 -14.72 8.35
C PRO A 442 -32.79 -13.40 9.00
N SER A 443 -33.41 -12.53 8.19
CA SER A 443 -33.85 -11.16 8.55
C SER A 443 -34.73 -11.07 9.81
N ASP A 444 -35.49 -12.12 10.15
CA ASP A 444 -36.35 -12.16 11.35
C ASP A 444 -35.59 -12.39 12.68
N ALA A 445 -34.27 -12.50 12.66
CA ALA A 445 -33.47 -12.62 13.89
C ALA A 445 -33.47 -11.30 14.67
N PRO A 446 -33.92 -11.26 15.95
CA PRO A 446 -33.85 -10.03 16.74
C PRO A 446 -32.38 -9.63 16.95
N TYR A 447 -32.11 -8.32 16.89
CA TYR A 447 -30.75 -7.72 16.93
C TYR A 447 -29.91 -8.20 18.12
N LYS A 448 -29.22 -9.31 17.92
CA LYS A 448 -28.21 -9.88 18.82
C LYS A 448 -26.87 -9.44 18.28
N ARG A 449 -26.07 -8.78 19.13
CA ARG A 449 -24.68 -8.43 18.80
C ARG A 449 -23.97 -9.67 18.26
N ARG A 450 -23.51 -9.61 17.01
CA ARG A 450 -22.94 -10.74 16.29
C ARG A 450 -21.64 -11.18 16.99
N ALA A 451 -21.30 -12.46 16.90
CA ALA A 451 -19.98 -12.90 17.35
C ALA A 451 -18.93 -12.38 16.32
N PRO A 452 -17.80 -11.82 16.75
CA PRO A 452 -16.75 -11.37 15.83
C PRO A 452 -16.25 -12.52 14.94
N SER A 453 -15.75 -12.19 13.75
CA SER A 453 -15.19 -13.17 12.81
C SER A 453 -14.07 -14.03 13.43
N GLN A 454 -13.78 -15.20 12.84
CA GLN A 454 -12.75 -16.10 13.37
C GLN A 454 -11.36 -15.44 13.41
N GLY A 455 -11.00 -14.64 12.40
CA GLY A 455 -9.76 -13.85 12.39
C GLY A 455 -9.69 -12.85 13.55
N LEU A 456 -10.79 -12.17 13.84
CA LEU A 456 -10.86 -11.21 14.96
C LEU A 456 -10.84 -11.89 16.34
N GLN A 457 -11.50 -13.04 16.48
CA GLN A 457 -11.35 -13.86 17.68
C GLN A 457 -9.89 -14.31 17.87
N SER A 458 -9.21 -14.71 16.79
CA SER A 458 -7.78 -15.04 16.82
C SER A 458 -6.92 -13.82 17.21
N LEU A 459 -7.20 -12.61 16.70
CA LEU A 459 -6.47 -11.39 17.06
C LEU A 459 -6.68 -11.01 18.54
N PHE A 460 -7.91 -11.08 19.03
CA PHE A 460 -8.24 -10.73 20.41
C PHE A 460 -7.76 -11.77 21.43
N ASN A 461 -7.59 -13.03 21.00
CA ASN A 461 -6.99 -14.12 21.77
C ASN A 461 -5.48 -14.29 21.54
N LEU A 462 -4.87 -13.47 20.66
CA LEU A 462 -3.43 -13.49 20.37
C LEU A 462 -2.64 -13.32 21.68
N SER A 463 -1.75 -14.28 21.97
CA SER A 463 -0.91 -14.32 23.16
C SER A 463 0.55 -14.54 22.75
N LEU A 464 1.41 -13.58 23.08
CA LEU A 464 2.79 -13.50 22.60
C LEU A 464 3.80 -13.89 23.69
N GLN A 465 3.46 -14.92 24.47
CA GLN A 465 4.34 -15.62 25.42
C GLN A 465 5.20 -14.68 26.29
N ASP A 466 4.56 -13.69 26.91
CA ASP A 466 5.13 -12.64 27.77
C ASP A 466 6.20 -11.72 27.14
N ALA A 467 6.62 -11.96 25.89
CA ALA A 467 7.55 -11.10 25.15
C ALA A 467 6.97 -9.71 24.84
N TYR A 468 5.62 -9.61 24.75
CA TYR A 468 4.92 -8.35 24.50
C TYR A 468 3.70 -8.19 25.41
N THR A 469 3.59 -7.02 26.04
CA THR A 469 2.39 -6.62 26.79
C THR A 469 1.41 -5.91 25.87
N ARG A 470 0.20 -6.46 25.69
CA ARG A 470 -0.90 -5.76 25.02
C ARG A 470 -1.34 -4.55 25.86
N ARG A 471 -1.50 -3.38 25.25
CA ARG A 471 -1.98 -2.15 25.91
C ARG A 471 -3.44 -1.89 25.57
N ASP A 472 -3.73 -1.71 24.29
CA ASP A 472 -5.07 -1.41 23.78
C ASP A 472 -5.65 -2.64 23.04
N ARG A 473 -6.97 -2.82 23.11
CA ARG A 473 -7.72 -3.81 22.31
C ARG A 473 -9.10 -3.27 22.01
N ILE A 474 -9.36 -2.92 20.76
CA ILE A 474 -10.55 -2.22 20.30
C ILE A 474 -11.23 -3.06 19.20
N HIS A 475 -12.55 -3.07 19.20
CA HIS A 475 -13.40 -3.61 18.12
C HIS A 475 -14.25 -2.46 17.60
N HIS A 476 -14.18 -2.20 16.29
CA HIS A 476 -15.11 -1.32 15.59
C HIS A 476 -15.97 -2.15 14.65
N GLU A 477 -17.28 -1.92 14.74
CA GLU A 477 -18.29 -2.53 13.88
C GLU A 477 -18.72 -1.45 12.90
N PHE A 478 -18.34 -1.60 11.62
CA PHE A 478 -18.94 -0.86 10.50
C PHE A 478 -20.12 -1.68 9.97
N ASP A 479 -20.82 -1.21 8.93
CA ASP A 479 -22.02 -1.91 8.43
C ASP A 479 -21.69 -3.32 7.92
N ASP A 480 -20.72 -3.43 7.03
CA ASP A 480 -20.33 -4.63 6.29
C ASP A 480 -18.85 -5.05 6.52
N TYR A 481 -18.13 -4.41 7.45
CA TYR A 481 -16.79 -4.82 7.90
C TYR A 481 -16.68 -4.75 9.43
N ASP A 482 -15.96 -5.70 10.02
CA ASP A 482 -15.47 -5.61 11.39
C ASP A 482 -13.97 -5.25 11.40
N LEU A 483 -13.56 -4.32 12.27
CA LEU A 483 -12.16 -3.93 12.50
C LEU A 483 -11.72 -4.32 13.92
N GLY A 484 -10.68 -5.14 14.02
CA GLY A 484 -9.93 -5.36 15.24
C GLY A 484 -8.65 -4.53 15.27
N PHE A 485 -8.45 -3.73 16.31
CA PHE A 485 -7.21 -2.99 16.56
C PHE A 485 -6.60 -3.39 17.89
N ALA A 486 -5.29 -3.64 17.93
CA ALA A 486 -4.57 -3.95 19.16
C ALA A 486 -3.14 -3.38 19.15
N THR A 487 -2.68 -2.87 20.29
CA THR A 487 -1.32 -2.32 20.46
C THR A 487 -0.51 -3.13 21.46
N TYR A 488 0.79 -3.25 21.21
CA TYR A 488 1.69 -4.11 21.97
C TYR A 488 3.03 -3.40 22.23
N GLU A 489 3.56 -3.55 23.45
CA GLU A 489 4.85 -2.99 23.86
C GLU A 489 5.76 -4.08 24.46
N HIS A 490 7.04 -4.09 24.09
CA HIS A 490 8.05 -4.97 24.68
C HIS A 490 8.44 -4.45 26.08
N PRO A 491 8.27 -5.23 27.16
CA PRO A 491 8.27 -4.74 28.55
C PRO A 491 9.60 -4.14 29.02
N GLY A 492 10.71 -4.39 28.32
CA GLY A 492 12.03 -3.85 28.62
C GLY A 492 12.75 -3.13 27.46
N ARG A 493 12.09 -2.81 26.34
CA ARG A 493 12.73 -2.09 25.22
C ARG A 493 12.03 -0.82 24.74
N ALA A 494 10.72 -0.67 24.96
CA ALA A 494 10.00 0.52 24.49
C ALA A 494 10.50 1.80 25.19
N LYS A 495 10.95 2.78 24.42
CA LYS A 495 11.33 4.12 24.90
C LYS A 495 10.13 4.71 25.65
N LYS A 496 10.37 5.25 26.85
CA LYS A 496 9.34 6.06 27.53
C LYS A 496 9.08 7.29 26.68
N ILE A 497 7.82 7.50 26.27
CA ILE A 497 7.41 8.74 25.63
C ILE A 497 7.71 9.88 26.61
N ALA A 498 8.60 10.79 26.23
CA ALA A 498 8.87 11.98 27.03
C ALA A 498 7.62 12.88 26.96
N SER A 499 7.01 13.17 28.11
CA SER A 499 5.89 14.10 28.27
C SER A 499 6.19 15.50 27.74
N ASP A 500 7.46 15.82 27.59
CA ASP A 500 7.96 17.18 27.50
C ASP A 500 7.95 17.70 26.05
N ALA A 501 7.92 16.79 25.07
CA ALA A 501 7.75 17.12 23.64
C ALA A 501 6.39 17.76 23.32
N TRP A 502 5.35 17.49 24.13
CA TRP A 502 3.99 18.01 23.92
C TRP A 502 3.81 19.49 24.28
N HIS A 503 4.84 20.16 24.82
CA HIS A 503 4.76 21.58 25.20
C HIS A 503 5.05 22.57 24.05
N GLY A 504 5.00 22.10 22.80
CA GLY A 504 5.33 22.85 21.57
C GLY A 504 4.39 24.01 21.18
N VAL A 505 3.16 24.09 21.73
CA VAL A 505 2.23 25.21 21.47
C VAL A 505 1.71 25.82 22.78
N GLY A 506 2.63 26.33 23.60
CA GLY A 506 2.30 27.13 24.78
C GLY A 506 2.11 28.61 24.46
N ILE A 507 0.90 29.02 24.05
CA ILE A 507 0.54 30.46 24.04
C ILE A 507 0.61 30.95 25.49
N ARG A 508 1.69 31.65 25.84
CA ARG A 508 1.85 32.26 27.17
C ARG A 508 0.80 33.35 27.34
N PRO A 509 -0.12 33.26 28.33
CA PRO A 509 -0.94 34.40 28.69
C PRO A 509 -0.01 35.54 29.13
N GLY A 510 -0.21 36.74 28.55
CA GLY A 510 0.59 37.90 28.92
C GLY A 510 0.50 38.17 30.42
N ARG A 511 1.64 38.37 31.09
CA ARG A 511 1.63 38.78 32.50
C ARG A 511 0.83 40.07 32.63
N PRO A 512 -0.17 40.16 33.54
CA PRO A 512 -0.77 41.44 33.89
C PRO A 512 0.33 42.40 34.35
N LEU A 513 0.35 43.61 33.79
CA LEU A 513 1.23 44.67 34.27
C LEU A 513 0.80 45.06 35.68
N GLY A 514 1.59 44.65 36.68
CA GLY A 514 1.33 44.99 38.07
C GLY A 514 1.37 46.50 38.27
N HIS A 515 0.32 47.05 38.90
CA HIS A 515 0.26 48.47 39.24
C HIS A 515 1.48 48.90 40.06
N GLN A 516 2.32 49.76 39.50
CA GLN A 516 3.28 50.51 40.31
C GLN A 516 2.54 51.54 41.14
N THR A 517 2.64 51.43 42.46
CA THR A 517 2.10 52.39 43.42
C THR A 517 2.87 53.70 43.37
N ALA A 518 2.19 54.81 43.08
CA ALA A 518 2.79 56.14 43.21
C ALA A 518 3.11 56.45 44.69
N GLY A 519 4.31 56.97 44.97
CA GLY A 519 4.78 57.16 46.35
C GLY A 519 5.99 58.09 46.52
N THR A 520 5.70 59.39 46.63
CA THR A 520 6.47 60.37 47.45
C THR A 520 7.90 60.76 47.03
N VAL A 521 7.98 61.75 46.13
CA VAL A 521 8.59 63.08 46.38
C VAL A 521 9.89 63.13 47.23
N ARG A 522 11.03 63.36 46.57
CA ARG A 522 11.70 64.68 46.57
C ARG A 522 12.64 64.87 45.39
#